data_AF-A0A2T1D949-F1
#
_entry.id   AF-A0A2T1D949-F1
#
_cell.length_a   1.000
_cell.length_b   1.000
_cell.length_c   1.000
_cell.angle_alpha   90.00
_cell.angle_beta   90.00
_cell.angle_gamma   90.00
#
_symmetry.space_group_name_H-M   'P 1'
#
loop_
_entity.id
_entity.type
_entity.pdbx_description
1 polymer ?
#
loop_
_entity_poly.entity_id
_entity_poly.type
_entity_poly.pdbx_seq_one_letter_code
_entity_poly.pdbx_strand_id
1 'polypeptide(L)'
;MSNSVRRYTAPPSSCPIAFLRQGSTGTDVIDLQYSLQQRGFNPGAIDGSFGSRTHTAVYRFQFSQELSLTGSVDLETWQALDHVC
;
A
#
# COMPACT_ATOMS: atom_id res chain seq x y z
N MET A 1 12.56 -32.28 11.13
CA MET A 1 11.35 -31.65 10.54
C MET A 1 11.51 -30.15 10.71
N SER A 2 12.29 -29.52 9.83
CA SER A 2 12.72 -28.13 10.01
C SER A 2 12.48 -27.39 8.70
N ASN A 3 11.53 -26.46 8.67
CA ASN A 3 11.86 -25.10 8.25
C ASN A 3 10.72 -24.14 8.59
N SER A 4 10.82 -23.55 9.77
CA SER A 4 10.90 -22.11 9.94
C SER A 4 10.05 -21.29 8.97
N VAL A 5 8.84 -20.97 9.44
CA VAL A 5 8.01 -19.85 8.98
C VAL A 5 8.92 -18.68 8.60
N ARG A 6 8.92 -18.26 7.34
CA ARG A 6 9.73 -17.13 6.88
C ARG A 6 9.26 -15.87 7.63
N ARG A 7 9.96 -15.52 8.71
CA ARG A 7 9.90 -14.18 9.28
C ARG A 7 10.61 -13.27 8.29
N TYR A 8 9.84 -12.52 7.51
CA TYR A 8 10.37 -11.42 6.72
C TYR A 8 10.73 -10.30 7.69
N THR A 9 11.96 -10.32 8.21
CA THR A 9 12.56 -9.16 8.86
C THR A 9 12.97 -8.20 7.73
N ALA A 10 12.13 -7.23 7.41
CA ALA A 10 12.45 -6.18 6.44
C ALA A 10 13.32 -5.10 7.12
N PRO A 11 14.40 -4.60 6.46
CA PRO A 11 15.20 -3.47 6.95
C PRO A 11 14.50 -2.12 6.71
N PRO A 12 14.85 -1.04 7.44
CA PRO A 12 14.34 0.30 7.18
C PRO A 12 15.13 0.94 6.02
N SER A 13 14.54 0.96 4.82
CA SER A 13 15.19 1.54 3.64
C SER A 13 14.23 2.51 2.96
N SER A 14 14.57 3.80 3.03
CA SER A 14 13.80 5.00 2.64
C SER A 14 13.48 5.16 1.14
N CYS A 15 13.27 4.07 0.41
CA CYS A 15 12.55 4.09 -0.84
C CYS A 15 12.18 2.65 -1.16
N PRO A 16 11.02 2.17 -0.68
CA PRO A 16 10.58 0.87 -1.07
C PRO A 16 9.89 1.05 -2.43
N ILE A 17 10.35 0.34 -3.44
CA ILE A 17 9.48 -0.13 -4.54
C ILE A 17 8.51 -1.17 -3.94
N ALA A 18 7.85 -0.84 -2.82
CA ALA A 18 6.93 -1.70 -2.12
C ALA A 18 5.71 -1.82 -3.00
N PHE A 19 5.68 -2.90 -3.76
CA PHE A 19 4.50 -3.46 -4.38
C PHE A 19 3.52 -3.81 -3.26
N LEU A 20 2.78 -2.81 -2.74
CA LEU A 20 1.78 -3.04 -1.71
C LEU A 20 0.55 -3.62 -2.40
N ARG A 21 0.17 -4.81 -1.97
CA ARG A 21 -0.97 -5.55 -2.53
C ARG A 21 -1.75 -6.17 -1.40
N GLN A 22 -2.88 -6.77 -1.74
CA GLN A 22 -3.67 -7.48 -0.75
C GLN A 22 -2.84 -8.52 0.02
N GLY A 23 -2.89 -8.45 1.34
CA GLY A 23 -2.06 -9.26 2.25
C GLY A 23 -0.73 -8.63 2.66
N SER A 24 -0.31 -7.51 2.06
CA SER A 24 0.80 -6.70 2.59
C SER A 24 0.42 -6.15 3.96
N THR A 25 1.40 -6.08 4.87
CA THR A 25 1.21 -5.51 6.20
C THR A 25 2.44 -4.71 6.60
N GLY A 26 2.27 -3.68 7.43
CA GLY A 26 3.37 -2.87 7.96
C GLY A 26 3.07 -1.37 7.99
N THR A 27 4.08 -0.59 8.39
CA THR A 27 4.00 0.88 8.45
C THR A 27 3.74 1.51 7.09
N ASP A 28 4.31 0.95 6.01
CA ASP A 28 4.08 1.46 4.65
C ASP A 28 2.58 1.37 4.26
N VAL A 29 1.88 0.35 4.76
CA VAL A 29 0.43 0.21 4.54
C VAL A 29 -0.35 1.20 5.39
N ILE A 30 0.11 1.53 6.60
CA ILE A 30 -0.49 2.58 7.44
C ILE A 30 -0.38 3.92 6.70
N ASP A 31 0.79 4.25 6.17
CA ASP A 31 1.03 5.50 5.45
C ASP A 31 0.19 5.57 4.16
N LEU A 32 0.07 4.45 3.44
CA LEU A 32 -0.85 4.32 2.30
C LEU A 32 -2.30 4.61 2.71
N GLN A 33 -2.79 3.91 3.74
CA GLN A 33 -4.16 4.04 4.22
C GLN A 33 -4.44 5.49 4.65
N TYR A 34 -3.52 6.12 5.37
CA TYR A 34 -3.63 7.51 5.76
C TYR A 34 -3.68 8.45 4.54
N SER A 35 -2.78 8.24 3.57
CA SER A 35 -2.73 9.06 2.34
C SER A 35 -4.00 8.93 1.50
N LEU A 36 -4.55 7.72 1.38
CA LEU A 36 -5.84 7.47 0.71
C LEU A 36 -6.98 8.19 1.42
N GLN A 37 -7.04 8.10 2.75
CA GLN A 37 -8.07 8.76 3.55
C GLN A 37 -8.02 10.28 3.40
N GLN A 38 -6.83 10.87 3.42
CA GLN A 38 -6.65 12.32 3.22
C GLN A 38 -7.10 12.80 1.84
N ARG A 39 -7.02 11.93 0.83
CA ARG A 39 -7.51 12.20 -0.53
C ARG A 39 -9.00 11.89 -0.72
N GLY A 40 -9.71 11.51 0.35
CA GLY A 40 -11.14 11.20 0.33
C GLY A 40 -11.48 9.78 -0.09
N PHE A 41 -10.49 8.90 -0.27
CA PHE A 41 -10.71 7.47 -0.51
C PHE A 41 -10.68 6.72 0.82
N ASN A 42 -11.77 6.03 1.17
CA ASN A 42 -11.83 5.32 2.44
C ASN A 42 -11.16 3.93 2.34
N PRO A 43 -9.95 3.72 2.92
CA PRO A 43 -9.28 2.42 2.89
C PRO A 43 -9.82 1.43 3.94
N GLY A 44 -10.75 1.84 4.79
CA GLY A 44 -11.15 1.12 5.99
C GLY A 44 -10.38 1.56 7.23
N ALA A 45 -10.07 0.62 8.11
CA ALA A 45 -9.26 0.89 9.30
C ALA A 45 -7.81 1.14 8.89
N ILE A 46 -7.13 2.08 9.54
CA ILE A 46 -5.71 2.32 9.37
C ILE A 46 -4.96 1.38 10.32
N ASP A 47 -5.00 0.09 10.00
CA ASP A 47 -4.46 -1.00 10.80
C ASP A 47 -3.12 -1.54 10.25
N GLY A 48 -2.63 -0.94 9.18
CA GLY A 48 -1.42 -1.39 8.50
C GLY A 48 -1.60 -2.72 7.80
N SER A 49 -2.85 -3.13 7.54
CA SER A 49 -3.18 -4.37 6.83
C SER A 49 -3.88 -4.07 5.51
N PHE A 50 -3.27 -4.50 4.41
CA PHE A 50 -3.80 -4.25 3.09
C PHE A 50 -4.92 -5.25 2.80
N GLY A 51 -6.13 -4.88 3.21
CA GLY A 51 -7.35 -5.65 3.00
C GLY A 51 -8.06 -5.32 1.68
N SER A 52 -9.21 -5.94 1.47
CA SER A 52 -10.08 -5.68 0.31
C SER A 52 -10.56 -4.22 0.25
N ARG A 53 -10.81 -3.59 1.41
CA ARG A 53 -11.19 -2.18 1.48
C ARG A 53 -10.07 -1.25 1.01
N THR A 54 -8.84 -1.51 1.46
CA THR A 54 -7.65 -0.76 1.02
C THR A 54 -7.43 -0.96 -0.49
N HIS A 55 -7.56 -2.18 -0.98
CA HIS A 55 -7.51 -2.48 -2.42
C HIS A 55 -8.52 -1.66 -3.23
N THR A 56 -9.80 -1.63 -2.80
CA THR A 56 -10.82 -0.82 -3.47
C THR A 56 -10.52 0.68 -3.42
N ALA A 57 -9.96 1.17 -2.31
CA ALA A 57 -9.55 2.57 -2.19
C ALA A 57 -8.40 2.92 -3.15
N VAL A 58 -7.37 2.06 -3.22
CA VAL A 58 -6.27 2.18 -4.19
C VAL A 58 -6.79 2.16 -5.62
N TYR A 59 -7.68 1.22 -5.95
CA TYR A 59 -8.26 1.10 -7.28
C TYR A 59 -9.01 2.38 -7.70
N ARG A 60 -9.81 2.95 -6.79
CA ARG A 60 -10.53 4.21 -7.05
C ARG A 60 -9.57 5.40 -7.16
N PHE A 61 -8.52 5.41 -6.35
CA PHE A 61 -7.49 6.43 -6.42
C PHE A 61 -6.76 6.40 -7.76
N GLN A 62 -6.33 5.22 -8.21
CA GLN A 62 -5.70 5.01 -9.52
C GLN A 62 -6.62 5.47 -10.65
N PHE A 63 -7.92 5.16 -10.57
CA PHE A 63 -8.91 5.65 -11.53
C PHE A 63 -9.00 7.17 -11.58
N SER A 64 -9.00 7.82 -10.42
CA SER A 64 -9.05 9.28 -10.33
C SER A 64 -7.77 9.97 -10.79
N GLN A 65 -6.65 9.25 -10.82
CA GLN A 65 -5.35 9.77 -11.27
C GLN A 65 -4.99 9.31 -12.68
N GLU A 66 -5.91 8.64 -13.39
CA GLU A 66 -5.70 8.08 -14.74
C GLU A 66 -4.50 7.11 -14.81
N LEU A 67 -4.22 6.43 -13.69
CA LEU A 67 -3.15 5.44 -13.56
C LEU A 67 -3.65 4.05 -13.93
N SER A 68 -2.69 3.12 -14.06
CA SER A 68 -3.00 1.70 -14.24
C SER A 68 -3.83 1.17 -13.06
N LEU A 69 -5.03 0.66 -13.35
CA LEU A 69 -6.01 0.14 -12.39
C LEU A 69 -5.65 -1.26 -11.88
N THR A 70 -4.46 -1.40 -11.30
CA THR A 70 -3.94 -2.70 -10.82
C THR A 70 -4.51 -3.06 -9.45
N GLY A 71 -5.00 -2.08 -8.68
CA GLY A 71 -5.39 -2.24 -7.28
C GLY A 71 -4.23 -2.55 -6.34
N SER A 72 -3.00 -2.58 -6.87
CA SER A 72 -1.75 -2.68 -6.13
C SER A 72 -1.04 -1.34 -6.21
N VAL A 73 -0.27 -0.99 -5.18
CA VAL A 73 0.50 0.25 -5.18
C VAL A 73 1.86 -0.02 -5.79
N ASP A 74 1.99 0.41 -7.04
CA ASP A 74 3.25 0.48 -7.78
C ASP A 74 3.99 1.79 -7.51
N LEU A 75 5.23 1.93 -7.99
CA LEU A 75 6.02 3.16 -7.85
C LEU A 75 5.25 4.40 -8.35
N GLU A 76 4.57 4.27 -9.50
CA GLU A 76 3.78 5.36 -10.08
C GLU A 76 2.60 5.75 -9.18
N THR A 77 1.94 4.77 -8.55
CA THR A 77 0.87 5.02 -7.59
C THR A 77 1.40 5.62 -6.29
N TRP A 78 2.58 5.20 -5.84
CA TRP A 78 3.24 5.71 -4.64
C TRP A 78 3.71 7.16 -4.81
N GLN A 79 4.30 7.48 -5.97
CA GLN A 79 4.68 8.84 -6.34
C GLN A 79 3.45 9.73 -6.52
N ALA A 80 2.37 9.21 -7.12
CA ALA A 80 1.12 9.96 -7.23
C ALA A 80 0.58 10.32 -5.83
N LEU A 81 0.86 9.53 -4.80
CA LEU A 81 0.52 9.81 -3.40
C LEU A 81 1.44 10.85 -2.71
N ASP A 82 2.34 11.50 -3.46
CA ASP A 82 3.34 12.49 -3.01
C ASP A 82 4.44 11.89 -2.10
N HIS A 83 4.59 10.56 -2.11
CA HIS A 83 5.68 9.92 -1.39
C HIS A 83 6.95 9.94 -2.23
N VAL A 84 7.93 10.72 -1.75
CA VAL A 84 9.26 10.79 -2.33
C VAL A 84 10.09 9.62 -1.80
N CYS A 85 10.62 8.87 -2.76
CA CYS A 85 11.82 8.07 -2.64
C CYS A 85 13.06 8.99 -2.68
#